data_AF-A0AAA9ZXC0-F1
#
_entry.id   AF-A0AAA9ZXC0-F1
#
_cell.length_a   1.000
_cell.length_b   1.000
_cell.length_c   1.000
_cell.angle_alpha   90.00
_cell.angle_beta   90.00
_cell.angle_gamma   90.00
#
_symmetry.space_group_name_H-M   'P 1'
#
loop_
_entity.id
_entity.type
_entity.pdbx_description
1 polymer ?
#
loop_
_entity_poly.entity_id
_entity_poly.type
_entity_poly.pdbx_seq_one_letter_code
_entity_poly.pdbx_strand_id
1 'polypeptide(L)'
;MKEPKPMAQRRHRRDLYHKLEVAMNDMGYSGRDCILRALCESSQYFGKKGSNMIAEMLRTLFSFPKSKVLSFEHSDTRIYDEAHRKGRSKVLCQSLYPTCGFSLLELALGKYTSPYSFM
;
A
#
# COMPACT_ATOMS: atom_id res chain seq x y z
N MET A 1 -9.34 24.42 16.21
CA MET A 1 -8.76 24.46 14.83
C MET A 1 -9.23 23.22 14.07
N LYS A 2 -9.64 23.36 12.81
CA LYS A 2 -10.13 22.23 12.00
C LYS A 2 -8.94 21.50 11.38
N GLU A 3 -8.87 20.18 11.54
CA GLU A 3 -7.81 19.35 10.95
C GLU A 3 -7.83 19.46 9.41
N PRO A 4 -6.67 19.63 8.74
CA PRO A 4 -6.60 19.61 7.29
C PRO A 4 -7.08 18.26 6.71
N LYS A 5 -7.94 18.31 5.68
CA LYS A 5 -8.45 17.11 4.98
C LYS A 5 -7.40 16.03 4.66
N PRO A 6 -6.19 16.35 4.12
CA PRO A 6 -5.20 15.32 3.83
C PRO A 6 -4.64 14.63 5.09
N MET A 7 -4.57 15.33 6.23
CA MET A 7 -4.11 14.75 7.49
C MET A 7 -5.14 13.75 8.02
N ALA A 8 -6.42 14.13 8.02
CA ALA A 8 -7.50 13.24 8.45
C ALA A 8 -7.55 11.97 7.57
N GLN A 9 -7.37 12.12 6.26
CA GLN A 9 -7.28 10.99 5.34
C GLN A 9 -6.09 10.08 5.65
N ARG A 10 -4.89 10.65 5.89
CA ARG A 10 -3.71 9.87 6.27
C ARG A 10 -3.88 9.14 7.58
N ARG A 11 -4.52 9.77 8.58
CA ARG A 11 -4.85 9.14 9.85
C ARG A 11 -5.74 7.91 9.64
N HIS A 12 -6.85 8.06 8.90
CA HIS A 12 -7.75 6.95 8.64
C HIS A 12 -7.09 5.82 7.84
N ARG A 13 -6.26 6.16 6.84
CA ARG A 13 -5.46 5.18 6.09
C ARG A 13 -4.46 4.45 6.97
N ARG A 14 -3.75 5.15 7.86
CA ARG A 14 -2.83 4.56 8.83
C ARG A 14 -3.54 3.56 9.73
N ASP A 15 -4.71 3.92 10.26
CA ASP A 15 -5.49 3.04 11.13
C ASP A 15 -6.01 1.80 10.37
N LEU A 16 -6.41 1.96 9.10
CA LEU A 16 -6.73 0.84 8.22
C LEU A 16 -5.52 -0.08 7.99
N TYR A 17 -4.36 0.48 7.65
CA TYR A 17 -3.15 -0.29 7.38
C TYR A 17 -2.70 -1.07 8.61
N HIS A 18 -2.72 -0.47 9.79
CA HIS A 18 -2.41 -1.18 11.03
C HIS A 18 -3.34 -2.38 11.26
N LYS A 19 -4.64 -2.25 10.97
CA LYS A 19 -5.58 -3.38 11.07
C LYS A 19 -5.25 -4.49 10.07
N LEU A 20 -4.88 -4.12 8.84
CA LEU A 20 -4.46 -5.09 7.83
C LEU A 20 -3.13 -5.76 8.21
N GLU A 21 -2.18 -5.02 8.79
CA GLU A 21 -0.92 -5.58 9.30
C GLU A 21 -1.17 -6.64 10.36
N VAL A 22 -2.06 -6.37 11.32
CA VAL A 22 -2.46 -7.34 12.35
C VAL A 22 -3.08 -8.58 11.71
N ALA A 23 -4.05 -8.41 10.80
CA ALA A 23 -4.68 -9.54 10.13
C ALA A 23 -3.66 -10.39 9.33
N MET A 24 -2.68 -9.76 8.69
CA MET A 24 -1.60 -10.45 7.98
C MET A 24 -0.66 -11.19 8.93
N ASN A 25 -0.35 -10.62 10.10
CA ASN A 25 0.45 -11.27 11.13
C ASN A 25 -0.26 -12.51 11.68
N ASP A 26 -1.58 -12.43 11.91
CA ASP A 26 -2.40 -13.55 12.38
C ASP A 26 -2.43 -14.70 11.36
N MET A 27 -2.23 -14.41 10.08
CA MET A 27 -2.08 -15.41 9.01
C MET A 27 -0.64 -15.97 8.88
N GLY A 28 0.30 -15.54 9.72
CA GLY A 28 1.69 -16.02 9.75
C GLY A 28 2.65 -15.31 8.79
N TYR A 29 2.27 -14.15 8.25
CA TYR A 29 3.14 -13.34 7.38
C TYR A 29 3.72 -12.12 8.11
N SER A 30 4.78 -11.52 7.56
CA SER A 30 5.23 -10.20 8.01
C SER A 30 4.23 -9.14 7.53
N GLY A 31 3.22 -8.86 8.34
CA GLY A 31 2.13 -7.96 7.99
C GLY A 31 2.61 -6.57 7.65
N ARG A 32 3.57 -6.04 8.40
CA ARG A 32 4.20 -4.74 8.14
C ARG A 32 4.78 -4.68 6.73
N ASP A 33 5.62 -5.64 6.36
CA ASP A 33 6.24 -5.68 5.04
C ASP A 33 5.21 -5.92 3.93
N CYS A 34 4.21 -6.77 4.17
CA CYS A 34 3.17 -7.02 3.18
C CYS A 34 2.35 -5.76 2.88
N ILE A 35 1.96 -4.99 3.89
CA ILE A 35 1.20 -3.75 3.67
C ILE A 35 2.06 -2.67 3.03
N LEU A 36 3.33 -2.55 3.41
CA LEU A 36 4.27 -1.63 2.76
C LEU A 36 4.54 -2.03 1.29
N ARG A 37 4.67 -3.33 1.01
CA ARG A 37 4.80 -3.87 -0.35
C ARG A 37 3.56 -3.54 -1.18
N ALA A 38 2.36 -3.80 -0.66
CA ALA A 38 1.11 -3.49 -1.36
C ALA A 38 0.95 -1.98 -1.63
N LEU A 39 1.35 -1.11 -0.70
CA LEU A 39 1.37 0.35 -0.90
C LEU A 39 2.36 0.78 -2.00
N CYS A 40 3.52 0.15 -2.05
CA CYS A 40 4.51 0.41 -3.07
C CYS A 40 3.97 -0.05 -4.44
N GLU A 41 3.52 -1.29 -4.53
CA GLU A 41 2.97 -1.89 -5.76
C GLU A 41 1.74 -1.14 -6.25
N SER A 42 0.83 -0.72 -5.37
CA SER A 42 -0.41 -0.03 -5.75
C SER A 42 -0.14 1.25 -6.53
N SER A 43 0.93 1.96 -6.16
CA SER A 43 1.33 3.20 -6.81
C SER A 43 1.89 3.01 -8.23
N GLN A 44 2.30 1.79 -8.57
CA GLN A 44 2.71 1.36 -9.92
C GLN A 44 1.54 0.75 -10.69
N TYR A 45 0.76 -0.08 -10.00
CA TYR A 45 -0.30 -0.89 -10.57
C TYR A 45 -1.50 -0.06 -11.02
N PHE A 46 -1.91 0.91 -10.19
CA PHE A 46 -3.12 1.70 -10.45
C PHE A 46 -2.77 3.01 -11.16
N GLY A 47 -2.74 2.97 -12.50
CA GLY A 47 -2.54 4.12 -13.39
C GLY A 47 -3.70 5.13 -13.43
N LYS A 48 -4.28 5.42 -14.60
CA LYS A 48 -5.37 6.42 -14.75
C LYS A 48 -6.78 5.85 -14.54
N LYS A 49 -7.01 4.56 -14.81
CA LYS A 49 -8.30 3.85 -14.60
C LYS A 49 -8.03 2.41 -14.16
N GLY A 50 -8.77 1.93 -13.17
CA GLY A 50 -8.89 0.52 -12.84
C GLY A 50 -9.80 -0.20 -13.82
N SER A 51 -9.55 -1.48 -14.02
CA SER A 51 -10.28 -2.32 -14.98
C SER A 51 -11.59 -2.86 -14.43
N ASN A 52 -11.69 -3.06 -13.11
CA ASN A 52 -12.87 -3.63 -12.45
C ASN A 52 -13.08 -3.03 -11.05
N MET A 53 -14.20 -3.38 -10.41
CA MET A 53 -14.57 -2.86 -9.09
C MET A 53 -13.51 -3.16 -8.02
N ILE A 54 -12.95 -4.38 -8.02
CA ILE A 54 -11.93 -4.78 -7.04
C ILE A 54 -10.66 -3.94 -7.21
N ALA A 55 -10.24 -3.69 -8.45
CA ALA A 55 -9.12 -2.81 -8.75
C ALA A 55 -9.37 -1.37 -8.26
N GLU A 56 -10.58 -0.84 -8.42
CA GLU A 56 -10.93 0.49 -7.89
C GLU A 56 -11.00 0.54 -6.36
N MET A 57 -11.48 -0.55 -5.73
CA MET A 57 -11.43 -0.69 -4.27
C MET A 57 -9.98 -0.69 -3.77
N LEU A 58 -9.12 -1.53 -4.35
CA LEU A 58 -7.70 -1.60 -3.99
C LEU A 58 -6.99 -0.27 -4.26
N ARG A 59 -7.23 0.36 -5.42
CA ARG A 59 -6.75 1.72 -5.72
C ARG A 59 -7.14 2.69 -4.63
N THR A 60 -8.40 2.65 -4.19
CA THR A 60 -8.89 3.54 -3.15
C THR A 60 -8.20 3.25 -1.82
N LEU A 61 -8.22 2.00 -1.35
CA LEU A 61 -7.66 1.58 -0.07
C LEU A 61 -6.16 1.88 0.04
N PHE A 62 -5.40 1.62 -1.02
CA PHE A 62 -3.95 1.81 -1.08
C PHE A 62 -3.53 3.12 -1.76
N SER A 63 -4.45 4.08 -1.92
CA SER A 63 -4.10 5.45 -2.32
C SER A 63 -3.66 6.29 -1.13
N PHE A 64 -2.57 7.03 -1.31
CA PHE A 64 -2.04 7.93 -0.31
C PHE A 64 -2.02 9.40 -0.78
N PRO A 65 -2.42 10.38 0.07
CA PRO A 65 -2.40 11.79 -0.29
C PRO A 65 -1.02 12.27 -0.74
N LYS A 66 -0.96 13.05 -1.83
CA LYS A 66 0.31 13.57 -2.39
C LYS A 66 0.92 14.73 -1.60
N SER A 67 0.17 15.35 -0.69
CA SER A 67 0.68 16.47 0.12
C SER A 67 1.79 16.00 1.05
N LYS A 68 2.70 16.92 1.40
CA LYS A 68 3.76 16.63 2.37
C LYS A 68 3.15 16.18 3.70
N VAL A 69 3.78 15.17 4.29
CA VAL A 69 3.50 14.76 5.68
C VAL A 69 4.17 15.78 6.58
N LEU A 70 3.41 16.34 7.52
CA LEU A 70 3.91 17.33 8.48
C LEU A 70 4.73 16.64 9.58
N SER A 71 5.65 17.37 10.18
CA SER A 71 6.59 16.84 11.18
C SER A 71 5.90 16.30 12.44
N PHE A 72 4.73 16.83 12.78
CA PHE A 72 3.94 16.44 13.95
C PHE A 72 2.93 15.31 13.67
N GLU A 73 2.86 14.81 12.43
CA GLU A 73 2.09 13.60 12.13
C GLU A 73 2.80 12.35 12.68
N HIS A 74 2.04 11.28 12.90
CA HIS A 74 2.56 10.02 13.44
C HIS A 74 3.70 9.47 12.56
N SER A 75 4.71 8.84 13.17
CA SER A 75 5.88 8.27 12.49
C SER A 75 5.49 7.30 11.37
N ASP A 76 4.56 6.38 11.64
CA ASP A 76 4.03 5.44 10.64
C ASP A 76 3.46 6.11 9.39
N THR A 77 2.84 7.27 9.54
CA THR A 77 2.32 8.03 8.39
C THR A 77 3.44 8.36 7.41
N ARG A 78 4.65 8.65 7.90
CA ARG A 78 5.83 8.90 7.06
C ARG A 78 6.32 7.62 6.38
N ILE A 79 6.30 6.50 7.10
CA ILE A 79 6.74 5.19 6.57
C ILE A 79 5.81 4.75 5.42
N TYR A 80 4.49 4.82 5.61
CA TYR A 80 3.52 4.49 4.57
C TYR A 80 3.61 5.44 3.36
N ASP A 81 3.78 6.74 3.59
CA ASP A 81 3.97 7.75 2.53
C ASP A 81 5.24 7.47 1.72
N GLU A 82 6.33 7.10 2.39
CA GLU A 82 7.60 6.76 1.76
C GLU A 82 7.45 5.50 0.89
N ALA A 83 6.81 4.43 1.39
CA ALA A 83 6.56 3.22 0.63
C ALA A 83 5.77 3.52 -0.66
N HIS A 84 4.68 4.29 -0.54
CA HIS A 84 3.88 4.70 -1.69
C HIS A 84 4.66 5.62 -2.65
N ARG A 85 5.60 6.43 -2.17
CA ARG A 85 6.46 7.27 -3.02
C ARG A 85 7.50 6.46 -3.77
N LYS A 86 8.15 5.51 -3.11
CA LYS A 86 9.13 4.59 -3.72
C LYS A 86 8.53 3.88 -4.92
N GLY A 87 7.30 3.38 -4.79
CA GLY A 87 6.63 2.74 -5.92
C GLY A 87 6.43 3.66 -7.12
N ARG A 88 6.10 4.95 -6.92
CA ARG A 88 6.01 5.93 -8.03
C ARG A 88 7.33 6.15 -8.77
N SER A 89 8.46 5.96 -8.11
CA SER A 89 9.79 5.99 -8.72
C SER A 89 10.13 4.71 -9.50
N LYS A 90 9.16 3.78 -9.67
CA LYS A 90 9.29 2.52 -10.42
C LYS A 90 10.39 1.59 -9.90
N VAL A 91 10.65 1.63 -8.59
CA VAL A 91 11.57 0.68 -7.94
C VAL A 91 10.93 -0.71 -7.83
N LEU A 92 11.76 -1.76 -7.71
CA LEU A 92 11.27 -3.11 -7.46
C LEU A 92 10.77 -3.23 -6.00
N CYS A 93 9.45 -3.12 -5.80
CA CYS A 93 8.84 -3.16 -4.47
C CYS A 93 9.09 -4.49 -3.74
N GLN A 94 9.19 -5.60 -4.48
CA GLN A 94 9.55 -6.91 -3.93
C GLN A 94 10.94 -6.93 -3.29
N SER A 95 11.92 -6.25 -3.90
CA SER A 95 13.28 -6.17 -3.36
C SER A 95 13.37 -5.30 -2.11
N LEU A 96 12.47 -4.31 -1.96
CA LEU A 96 12.40 -3.45 -0.78
C LEU A 96 11.72 -4.13 0.41
N TYR A 97 10.79 -5.05 0.15
CA TYR A 97 10.00 -5.74 1.17
C TYR A 97 10.05 -7.26 0.96
N PRO A 98 11.23 -7.89 1.06
CA PRO A 98 11.43 -9.29 0.70
C PRO A 98 10.76 -10.27 1.66
N THR A 99 10.47 -9.85 2.90
CA THR A 99 9.83 -10.69 3.91
C THR A 99 8.39 -11.04 3.56
N CYS A 100 7.73 -10.24 2.71
CA CYS A 100 6.44 -10.61 2.13
C CYS A 100 6.65 -11.35 0.81
N GLY A 101 6.45 -12.66 0.79
CA GLY A 101 6.76 -13.52 -0.36
C GLY A 101 5.84 -13.39 -1.57
N PHE A 102 4.76 -12.63 -1.49
CA PHE A 102 3.75 -12.51 -2.54
C PHE A 102 3.18 -11.09 -2.64
N SER A 103 2.50 -10.77 -3.74
CA SER A 103 1.76 -9.51 -3.87
C SER A 103 0.33 -9.66 -3.36
N LEU A 104 -0.03 -8.86 -2.35
CA LEU A 104 -1.41 -8.78 -1.87
C LEU A 104 -2.39 -8.29 -2.94
N LEU A 105 -1.92 -7.43 -3.84
CA LEU A 105 -2.76 -6.90 -4.92
C LEU A 105 -3.06 -7.97 -5.95
N GLU A 106 -2.05 -8.75 -6.35
CA GLU A 106 -2.25 -9.85 -7.31
C GLU A 106 -3.12 -10.96 -6.72
N LEU A 107 -2.91 -11.30 -5.44
CA LEU A 107 -3.76 -12.25 -4.73
C LEU A 107 -5.22 -11.80 -4.72
N ALA A 108 -5.48 -10.54 -4.33
CA ALA A 108 -6.83 -9.97 -4.30
C ALA A 108 -7.47 -9.84 -5.69
N LEU A 109 -6.66 -9.69 -6.74
CA LEU A 109 -7.12 -9.66 -8.13
C LEU A 109 -7.26 -11.06 -8.75
N GLY A 110 -7.03 -12.12 -7.98
CA GLY A 110 -7.16 -13.52 -8.44
C GLY A 110 -6.03 -13.99 -9.34
N LYS A 111 -4.88 -13.30 -9.36
CA LYS A 111 -3.71 -13.63 -10.21
C LYS A 111 -2.71 -14.61 -9.56
N TYR A 112 -3.09 -15.26 -8.47
CA TYR A 112 -2.24 -16.14 -7.66
C TYR A 112 -1.70 -17.38 -8.40
N THR A 113 -2.28 -17.75 -9.56
CA THR A 113 -1.83 -18.88 -10.40
C THR A 113 -0.99 -18.46 -11.61
N SER A 114 -0.78 -17.16 -11.85
CA SER A 114 0.09 -16.75 -12.95
C SER A 114 1.54 -17.00 -12.53
N PRO A 115 2.27 -17.98 -13.10
CA PRO A 115 3.71 -18.01 -12.91
C PRO A 115 4.26 -16.64 -13.33
N TYR A 116 5.23 -16.14 -12.57
CA TYR A 116 5.90 -14.87 -12.82
C TYR A 116 6.36 -14.81 -14.29
N SER A 117 5.54 -14.21 -15.16
CA SER A 117 5.97 -13.83 -16.50
C SER A 117 6.74 -12.54 -16.32
N PHE A 118 8.05 -12.67 -16.15
CA PHE A 118 8.99 -11.58 -16.47
C PHE A 118 8.74 -11.18 -17.92
N MET A 119 8.00 -10.09 -18.15
CA MET A 119 7.98 -9.39 -19.43
C MET A 119 7.80 -7.89 -19.20
#